data_AF-A0A947RZT8-F1
#
_entry.id   AF-A0A947RZT8-F1
#
_cell.length_a   1.000
_cell.length_b   1.000
_cell.length_c   1.000
_cell.angle_alpha   90.00
_cell.angle_beta   90.00
_cell.angle_gamma   90.00
#
_symmetry.space_group_name_H-M   'P 1'
#
loop_
_entity.id
_entity.type
_entity.pdbx_description
1 polymer ?
#
loop_
_entity_poly.entity_id
_entity_poly.type
_entity_poly.pdbx_seq_one_letter_code
_entity_poly.pdbx_strand_id
1 'polypeptide(L)'
;MNSISTLYKKAFSLFTEGLATFFIISLIMMAVLFAVIFVGIFIVVFAAVLVPILAELTKEVSSSLFTIVLILGITVAVLLGLVVIAVSLMVGALGQGAMVLAADDVHKKKELKKASEYYKRVSLRKWELFGLTVLQGICVSVGLLFFIIPGLLLAVFFLFTYYSMLLKKMSIRNSMADSFSIVRDNFWGVLGRFLLLMLALQFFGAAVGWIPLANIAVSILGSAFAVSYYYIMFISVSKKTT
;
A
#
# COMPACT_ATOMS: atom_id res chain seq x y z
N MET A 1 -28.30 -5.78 -0.68
CA MET A 1 -26.83 -5.76 -0.89
C MET A 1 -26.56 -6.83 -1.94
N ASN A 2 -25.75 -6.57 -2.99
CA ASN A 2 -25.44 -7.62 -3.98
C ASN A 2 -24.96 -8.89 -3.26
N SER A 3 -25.39 -10.06 -3.73
CA SER A 3 -24.90 -11.33 -3.20
C SER A 3 -23.37 -11.39 -3.31
N ILE A 4 -22.71 -12.11 -2.40
CA ILE A 4 -21.25 -12.26 -2.42
C ILE A 4 -20.79 -12.80 -3.79
N SER A 5 -21.55 -13.74 -4.37
CA SER A 5 -21.28 -14.31 -5.69
C SER A 5 -21.35 -13.29 -6.82
N THR A 6 -22.31 -12.37 -6.81
CA THR A 6 -22.43 -11.33 -7.85
C THR A 6 -21.34 -10.28 -7.75
N LEU A 7 -20.92 -9.93 -6.52
CA LEU A 7 -19.77 -9.04 -6.31
C LEU A 7 -18.47 -9.66 -6.80
N TYR A 8 -18.24 -10.93 -6.46
CA TYR A 8 -17.05 -11.65 -6.90
C TYR A 8 -17.01 -11.75 -8.42
N LYS A 9 -18.11 -12.12 -9.09
CA LYS A 9 -18.18 -12.18 -10.56
C LYS A 9 -17.88 -10.82 -11.21
N LYS A 10 -18.43 -9.73 -10.67
CA LYS A 10 -18.17 -8.36 -11.18
C LYS A 10 -16.72 -7.94 -10.96
N ALA A 11 -16.17 -8.20 -9.77
CA ALA A 11 -14.78 -7.91 -9.45
C ALA A 11 -13.82 -8.72 -10.34
N PHE A 12 -14.13 -10.00 -10.57
CA PHE A 12 -13.38 -10.87 -11.46
C PHE A 12 -13.43 -10.39 -12.90
N SER A 13 -14.60 -10.04 -13.44
CA SER A 13 -14.74 -9.46 -14.79
C SER A 13 -13.88 -8.21 -14.95
N LEU A 14 -13.99 -7.28 -14.01
CA LEU A 14 -13.22 -6.03 -14.00
C LEU A 14 -11.71 -6.31 -13.94
N PHE A 15 -11.30 -7.25 -13.09
CA PHE A 15 -9.92 -7.69 -12.98
C PHE A 15 -9.40 -8.31 -14.29
N THR A 16 -10.16 -9.21 -14.92
CA THR A 16 -9.77 -9.86 -16.17
C THR A 16 -9.74 -8.90 -17.35
N GLU A 17 -10.68 -7.95 -17.43
CA GLU A 17 -10.72 -6.93 -18.48
C GLU A 17 -9.55 -5.95 -18.37
N GLY A 18 -9.13 -5.61 -17.15
CA GLY A 18 -8.00 -4.73 -16.88
C GLY A 18 -6.67 -5.44 -16.62
N LEU A 19 -6.60 -6.77 -16.78
CA LEU A 19 -5.52 -7.60 -16.24
C LEU A 19 -4.13 -7.13 -16.67
N ALA A 20 -3.95 -6.86 -17.97
CA ALA A 20 -2.67 -6.38 -18.50
C ALA A 20 -2.26 -5.06 -17.86
N THR A 21 -3.17 -4.10 -17.74
CA THR A 21 -2.91 -2.78 -17.14
C THR A 21 -2.59 -2.92 -15.65
N PHE A 22 -3.36 -3.70 -14.90
CA PHE A 22 -3.10 -3.93 -13.48
C PHE A 22 -1.77 -4.64 -13.25
N PHE A 23 -1.46 -5.64 -14.08
CA PHE A 23 -0.20 -6.37 -14.01
C PHE A 23 0.98 -5.44 -14.26
N ILE A 24 0.92 -4.60 -15.31
CA ILE A 24 2.00 -3.65 -15.62
C ILE A 24 2.17 -2.60 -14.50
N ILE A 25 1.07 -2.04 -13.97
CA ILE A 25 1.14 -1.10 -12.83
C ILE A 25 1.79 -1.77 -11.63
N SER A 26 1.36 -2.99 -11.29
CA SER A 26 1.93 -3.77 -10.18
C SER A 26 3.40 -4.09 -10.39
N LEU A 27 3.80 -4.45 -11.60
CA LEU A 27 5.18 -4.78 -11.96
C LEU A 27 6.08 -3.54 -11.81
N ILE A 28 5.63 -2.38 -12.28
CA ILE A 28 6.37 -1.11 -12.11
C ILE A 28 6.50 -0.79 -10.62
N MET A 29 5.41 -0.87 -9.85
CA MET A 29 5.44 -0.65 -8.41
C MET A 29 6.45 -1.57 -7.72
N MET A 30 6.43 -2.87 -8.05
CA MET A 30 7.30 -3.86 -7.44
C MET A 30 8.77 -3.67 -7.84
N ALA A 31 9.05 -3.34 -9.10
CA ALA A 31 10.40 -3.04 -9.56
C ALA A 31 10.99 -1.82 -8.85
N VAL A 32 10.19 -0.76 -8.67
CA VAL A 32 10.62 0.44 -7.93
C VAL A 32 10.81 0.13 -6.44
N LEU A 33 9.89 -0.60 -5.81
CA LEU A 33 10.05 -1.01 -4.41
C LEU A 33 11.28 -1.90 -4.22
N PHE A 34 11.53 -2.84 -5.13
CA PHE A 34 12.72 -3.68 -5.09
C PHE A 34 13.99 -2.84 -5.20
N ALA A 35 14.05 -1.87 -6.12
CA ALA A 35 15.19 -0.97 -6.23
C ALA A 35 15.41 -0.15 -4.94
N VAL A 36 14.33 0.37 -4.34
CA VAL A 36 14.40 1.15 -3.08
C VAL A 36 14.87 0.29 -1.91
N ILE A 37 14.33 -0.93 -1.78
CA ILE A 37 14.75 -1.88 -0.74
C ILE A 37 16.19 -2.32 -0.96
N PHE A 38 16.59 -2.58 -2.21
CA PHE A 38 17.96 -2.96 -2.55
C PHE A 38 18.95 -1.86 -2.16
N VAL A 39 18.64 -0.59 -2.47
CA VAL A 39 19.44 0.56 -2.03
C VAL A 39 19.49 0.64 -0.50
N GLY A 40 18.36 0.44 0.19
CA GLY A 40 18.30 0.43 1.65
C GLY A 40 19.17 -0.66 2.28
N ILE A 41 19.08 -1.90 1.77
CA ILE A 41 19.91 -3.02 2.20
C ILE A 41 21.38 -2.71 1.94
N PHE A 42 21.71 -2.19 0.75
CA PHE A 42 23.08 -1.82 0.41
C PHE A 42 23.65 -0.79 1.39
N ILE A 43 22.88 0.24 1.75
CA ILE A 43 23.28 1.25 2.73
C ILE A 43 23.53 0.61 4.11
N VAL A 44 22.62 -0.25 4.58
CA VAL A 44 22.75 -0.91 5.88
C VAL A 44 23.94 -1.86 5.93
N VAL A 45 24.11 -2.69 4.90
CA VAL A 45 25.25 -3.61 4.79
C VAL A 45 26.55 -2.84 4.69
N PHE A 46 26.60 -1.78 3.88
CA PHE A 46 27.77 -0.92 3.75
C PHE A 46 28.12 -0.27 5.08
N ALA A 47 27.14 0.27 5.81
CA ALA A 47 27.36 0.82 7.14
C ALA A 47 27.85 -0.24 8.14
N ALA A 48 27.26 -1.44 8.13
CA ALA A 48 27.65 -2.54 9.01
C ALA A 48 29.08 -3.04 8.77
N VAL A 49 29.59 -2.94 7.54
CA VAL A 49 30.98 -3.28 7.19
C VAL A 49 31.94 -2.10 7.46
N LEU A 50 31.52 -0.88 7.11
CA LEU A 50 32.36 0.32 7.23
C LEU A 50 32.61 0.70 8.69
N VAL A 51 31.58 0.60 9.56
CA VAL A 51 31.68 1.03 10.96
C VAL A 51 32.76 0.25 11.73
N PRO A 52 32.85 -1.09 11.69
CA PRO A 52 33.94 -1.83 12.32
C PRO A 52 35.32 -1.50 11.75
N ILE A 53 35.44 -1.28 10.44
CA ILE A 53 36.71 -0.90 9.80
C ILE A 53 37.17 0.46 10.30
N LEU A 54 36.27 1.44 10.33
CA LEU A 54 36.54 2.76 10.90
C LEU A 54 36.84 2.68 12.40
N ALA A 55 36.18 1.78 13.14
CA ALA A 55 36.46 1.53 14.55
C ALA A 55 37.88 1.04 14.77
N GLU A 56 38.35 0.10 13.95
CA GLU A 56 39.72 -0.43 14.05
C GLU A 56 40.76 0.65 13.73
N LEU A 57 40.54 1.44 12.68
CA LEU A 57 41.43 2.54 12.26
C LEU A 57 41.49 3.69 13.29
N THR A 58 40.45 3.85 14.10
CA THR A 58 40.38 4.90 15.12
C THR A 58 40.87 4.44 16.49
N LYS A 59 41.27 3.18 16.67
CA LYS A 59 41.91 2.71 17.93
C LYS A 59 43.25 3.40 18.23
N GLU A 60 43.94 3.91 17.21
CA GLU A 60 45.16 4.73 17.37
C GLU A 60 44.85 6.21 17.69
N VAL A 61 43.59 6.62 17.56
CA VAL A 61 43.11 7.98 17.77
C VAL A 61 42.39 8.05 19.12
N SER A 62 42.41 9.21 19.80
CA SER A 62 41.82 9.37 21.14
C SER A 62 40.37 8.85 21.24
N SER A 63 40.01 8.29 22.41
CA SER A 63 38.70 7.64 22.67
C SER A 63 37.48 8.51 22.39
N SER A 64 37.63 9.84 22.40
CA SER A 64 36.58 10.80 22.08
C SER A 64 36.23 10.84 20.58
N LEU A 65 37.22 10.71 19.69
CA LEU A 65 36.97 10.79 18.24
C LEU A 65 36.26 9.54 17.71
N PHE A 66 36.60 8.36 18.26
CA PHE A 66 35.90 7.11 17.93
C PHE A 66 34.40 7.19 18.25
N THR A 67 34.04 7.70 19.42
CA THR A 67 32.63 7.85 19.86
C THR A 67 31.85 8.76 18.92
N ILE A 68 32.46 9.87 18.48
CA ILE A 68 31.84 10.83 17.55
C ILE A 68 31.60 10.17 16.18
N VAL A 69 32.58 9.46 15.63
CA VAL A 69 32.46 8.77 14.32
C VAL A 69 31.36 7.71 14.37
N LEU A 70 31.26 6.95 15.45
CA LEU A 70 30.23 5.92 15.63
C LEU A 70 28.83 6.54 15.71
N ILE A 71 28.64 7.59 16.51
CA ILE A 71 27.35 8.31 16.62
C ILE A 71 26.94 8.89 15.27
N LEU A 72 27.87 9.52 14.54
CA LEU A 72 27.60 10.06 13.21
C LEU A 72 27.21 8.96 12.23
N GLY A 73 27.94 7.84 12.22
CA GLY A 73 27.64 6.69 11.35
C GLY A 73 26.24 6.12 11.60
N ILE A 74 25.87 5.91 12.86
CA ILE A 74 24.51 5.45 13.23
C ILE A 74 23.46 6.49 12.82
N THR A 75 23.70 7.77 13.10
CA THR A 75 22.75 8.84 12.78
C THR A 75 22.48 8.90 11.28
N VAL A 76 23.53 8.84 10.45
CA VAL A 76 23.41 8.82 8.98
C VAL A 76 22.66 7.56 8.52
N ALA A 77 22.96 6.38 9.06
CA ALA A 77 22.27 5.15 8.72
C ALA A 77 20.77 5.20 9.06
N VAL A 78 20.41 5.73 10.23
CA VAL A 78 19.01 5.91 10.65
C VAL A 78 18.28 6.89 9.72
N LEU A 79 18.89 8.04 9.40
CA LEU A 79 18.29 9.02 8.49
C LEU A 79 18.06 8.43 7.09
N LEU A 80 19.03 7.69 6.56
CA LEU A 80 18.87 7.01 5.27
C LEU A 80 17.79 5.93 5.31
N GLY A 81 17.70 5.16 6.40
CA GLY A 81 16.63 4.19 6.61
C GLY A 81 15.24 4.84 6.60
N LEU A 82 15.09 5.99 7.27
CA LEU A 82 13.84 6.75 7.26
C LEU A 82 13.48 7.26 5.85
N VAL A 83 14.47 7.70 5.07
CA VAL A 83 14.26 8.11 3.67
C VAL A 83 13.78 6.93 2.83
N VAL A 84 14.40 5.75 2.97
CA VAL A 84 13.98 4.53 2.27
C VAL A 84 12.53 4.18 2.59
N ILE A 85 12.15 4.20 3.88
CA ILE A 85 10.77 3.94 4.32
C ILE A 85 9.81 4.96 3.71
N ALA A 86 10.13 6.26 3.78
CA ALA A 86 9.28 7.32 3.23
C ALA A 86 9.08 7.17 1.72
N VAL A 87 10.14 6.84 0.98
CA VAL A 87 10.08 6.59 -0.46
C VAL A 87 9.25 5.35 -0.76
N SER A 88 9.43 4.25 -0.01
CA SER A 88 8.61 3.04 -0.16
C SER A 88 7.12 3.31 0.06
N LEU A 89 6.76 4.07 1.10
CA LEU A 89 5.38 4.48 1.35
C LEU A 89 4.82 5.31 0.19
N MET A 90 5.62 6.25 -0.35
CA MET A 90 5.19 7.07 -1.48
C MET A 90 4.96 6.23 -2.74
N VAL A 91 5.88 5.31 -3.06
CA VAL A 91 5.76 4.41 -4.21
C VAL A 91 4.54 3.50 -4.07
N GLY A 92 4.32 2.93 -2.89
CA GLY A 92 3.14 2.12 -2.59
C GLY A 92 1.84 2.91 -2.75
N ALA A 93 1.78 4.13 -2.19
CA ALA A 93 0.61 5.00 -2.30
C ALA A 93 0.28 5.36 -3.75
N LEU A 94 1.29 5.67 -4.56
CA LEU A 94 1.13 5.99 -5.97
C LEU A 94 0.68 4.77 -6.78
N GLY A 95 1.26 3.60 -6.50
CA GLY A 95 0.88 2.34 -7.17
C GLY A 95 -0.58 1.96 -6.88
N GLN A 96 -0.98 2.01 -5.61
CA GLN A 96 -2.37 1.75 -5.21
C GLN A 96 -3.33 2.77 -5.86
N GLY A 97 -2.99 4.05 -5.83
CA GLY A 97 -3.80 5.07 -6.49
C GLY A 97 -3.93 4.87 -8.00
N ALA A 98 -2.86 4.42 -8.66
CA ALA A 98 -2.87 4.12 -10.09
C ALA A 98 -3.80 2.95 -10.42
N MET A 99 -3.79 1.90 -9.60
CA MET A 99 -4.71 0.76 -9.74
C MET A 99 -6.16 1.16 -9.52
N VAL A 100 -6.45 2.03 -8.54
CA VAL A 100 -7.80 2.54 -8.29
C VAL A 100 -8.34 3.30 -9.51
N LEU A 101 -7.53 4.17 -10.12
CA LEU A 101 -7.94 4.89 -11.33
C LEU A 101 -8.07 3.96 -12.55
N ALA A 102 -7.23 2.94 -12.66
CA ALA A 102 -7.37 1.93 -13.71
C ALA A 102 -8.66 1.12 -13.53
N ALA A 103 -9.02 0.74 -12.30
CA ALA A 103 -10.28 0.08 -12.01
C ALA A 103 -11.49 0.95 -12.35
N ASP A 104 -11.39 2.26 -12.13
CA ASP A 104 -12.43 3.21 -12.52
C ASP A 104 -12.63 3.33 -14.03
N ASP A 105 -11.52 3.40 -14.78
CA ASP A 105 -11.57 3.50 -16.24
C ASP A 105 -12.10 2.18 -16.86
N VAL A 106 -11.72 1.00 -16.34
CA VAL A 106 -12.31 -0.30 -16.74
C VAL A 106 -13.81 -0.32 -16.44
N HIS A 107 -14.21 0.04 -15.22
CA HIS A 107 -15.62 0.01 -14.81
C HIS A 107 -16.51 0.92 -15.67
N LYS A 108 -15.98 2.08 -16.05
CA LYS A 108 -16.66 3.06 -16.91
C LYS A 108 -16.55 2.73 -18.40
N LYS A 109 -15.99 1.56 -18.76
CA LYS A 109 -15.74 1.12 -20.14
C LYS A 109 -14.98 2.17 -20.98
N LYS A 110 -14.06 2.88 -20.35
CA LYS A 110 -13.17 3.81 -21.03
C LYS A 110 -11.98 3.06 -21.62
N GLU A 111 -11.39 3.63 -22.67
CA GLU A 111 -10.15 3.10 -23.22
C GLU A 111 -9.05 3.07 -22.16
N LEU A 112 -8.38 1.92 -22.04
CA LEU A 112 -7.30 1.74 -21.08
C LEU A 112 -6.06 2.49 -21.55
N LYS A 113 -5.63 3.43 -20.72
CA LYS A 113 -4.41 4.21 -20.93
C LYS A 113 -3.16 3.40 -20.64
N LYS A 114 -2.00 3.91 -21.05
CA LYS A 114 -0.71 3.34 -20.63
C LYS A 114 -0.52 3.50 -19.12
N ALA A 115 0.16 2.54 -18.48
CA ALA A 115 0.44 2.56 -17.04
C ALA A 115 1.07 3.90 -16.57
N SER A 116 1.95 4.48 -17.39
CA SER A 116 2.59 5.77 -17.11
C SER A 116 1.59 6.93 -16.98
N GLU A 117 0.47 6.91 -17.71
CA GLU A 117 -0.57 7.93 -17.59
C GLU A 117 -1.30 7.84 -16.25
N TYR A 118 -1.55 6.62 -15.75
CA TYR A 118 -2.14 6.44 -14.42
C TYR A 118 -1.21 7.02 -13.35
N TYR A 119 0.08 6.67 -13.38
CA TYR A 119 1.07 7.26 -12.47
C TYR A 119 1.16 8.79 -12.60
N LYS A 120 1.09 9.34 -13.82
CA LYS A 120 1.10 10.79 -14.05
C LYS A 120 -0.13 11.49 -13.47
N ARG A 121 -1.33 10.88 -13.55
CA ARG A 121 -2.54 11.44 -12.95
C ARG A 121 -2.48 11.44 -11.43
N VAL A 122 -1.99 10.35 -10.86
CA VAL A 122 -1.89 10.18 -9.40
C VAL A 122 -0.78 11.05 -8.81
N SER A 123 0.31 11.27 -9.56
CA SER A 123 1.45 12.08 -9.10
C SER A 123 1.11 13.55 -8.89
N LEU A 124 0.05 14.07 -9.54
CA LEU A 124 -0.47 15.42 -9.28
C LEU A 124 -0.94 15.60 -7.83
N ARG A 125 -1.39 14.51 -7.19
CA ARG A 125 -1.84 14.49 -5.79
C ARG A 125 -0.90 13.68 -4.89
N LYS A 126 0.37 13.51 -5.28
CA LYS A 126 1.35 12.67 -4.57
C LYS A 126 1.49 13.01 -3.08
N TRP A 127 1.50 14.31 -2.74
CA TRP A 127 1.67 14.77 -1.38
C TRP A 127 0.45 14.49 -0.51
N GLU A 128 -0.75 14.66 -1.08
CA GLU A 128 -1.98 14.36 -0.37
C GLU A 128 -2.14 12.84 -0.16
N LEU A 129 -1.72 12.03 -1.14
CA LEU A 129 -1.72 10.57 -1.03
C LEU A 129 -0.68 10.09 -0.03
N PHE A 130 0.51 10.70 -0.02
CA PHE A 130 1.54 10.42 0.97
C PHE A 130 1.03 10.78 2.39
N GLY A 131 0.49 11.99 2.57
CA GLY A 131 -0.11 12.41 3.83
C GLY A 131 -1.25 11.50 4.27
N LEU A 132 -2.09 11.04 3.34
CA LEU A 132 -3.15 10.08 3.63
C LEU A 132 -2.60 8.73 4.10
N THR A 133 -1.60 8.21 3.39
CA THR A 133 -0.96 6.92 3.70
C THR A 133 -0.32 6.96 5.08
N VAL A 134 0.40 8.04 5.39
CA VAL A 134 1.05 8.24 6.69
C VAL A 134 0.00 8.37 7.79
N LEU A 135 -1.04 9.19 7.59
CA LEU A 135 -2.08 9.39 8.59
C LEU A 135 -2.87 8.09 8.86
N GLN A 136 -3.26 7.38 7.81
CA GLN A 136 -3.91 6.07 7.93
C GLN A 136 -2.99 5.05 8.62
N GLY A 137 -1.71 5.03 8.25
CA GLY A 137 -0.69 4.19 8.88
C GLY A 137 -0.60 4.46 10.39
N ILE A 138 -0.49 5.72 10.80
CA ILE A 138 -0.45 6.11 12.22
C ILE A 138 -1.74 5.68 12.93
N CYS A 139 -2.92 5.96 12.36
CA CYS A 139 -4.19 5.57 12.98
C CYS A 139 -4.28 4.05 13.19
N VAL A 140 -3.91 3.26 12.18
CA VAL A 140 -3.94 1.79 12.26
C VAL A 140 -2.88 1.28 13.23
N SER A 141 -1.65 1.80 13.19
CA SER A 141 -0.57 1.40 14.10
C SER A 141 -0.89 1.71 15.55
N VAL A 142 -1.44 2.90 15.85
CA VAL A 142 -1.91 3.25 17.19
C VAL A 142 -3.04 2.31 17.61
N GLY A 143 -4.01 2.05 16.73
CA GLY A 143 -5.08 1.09 17.00
C GLY A 143 -4.55 -0.30 17.35
N LEU A 144 -3.57 -0.80 16.59
CA LEU A 144 -2.92 -2.10 16.84
C LEU A 144 -2.10 -2.11 18.14
N LEU A 145 -1.47 -1.00 18.50
CA LEU A 145 -0.70 -0.86 19.75
C LEU A 145 -1.58 -0.96 20.98
N PHE A 146 -2.81 -0.43 20.91
CA PHE A 146 -3.79 -0.60 21.99
C PHE A 146 -4.32 -2.03 22.03
N PHE A 147 -4.83 -2.59 20.92
CA PHE A 147 -5.23 -4.00 20.79
C PHE A 147 -5.39 -4.39 19.29
N ILE A 148 -5.27 -5.67 18.94
CA ILE A 148 -5.43 -6.14 17.55
C ILE A 148 -6.82 -5.79 16.98
N ILE A 149 -7.87 -5.94 17.78
CA ILE A 149 -9.27 -5.68 17.38
C ILE A 149 -9.50 -4.21 16.99
N PRO A 150 -9.22 -3.19 17.83
CA PRO A 150 -9.41 -1.79 17.45
C PRO A 150 -8.55 -1.36 16.26
N GLY A 151 -7.34 -1.90 16.10
CA GLY A 151 -6.53 -1.68 14.90
C GLY A 151 -7.22 -2.16 13.62
N LEU A 152 -7.82 -3.36 13.67
CA LEU A 152 -8.56 -3.92 12.54
C LEU A 152 -9.84 -3.13 12.23
N LEU A 153 -10.54 -2.65 13.26
CA LEU A 153 -11.73 -1.81 13.10
C LEU A 153 -11.39 -0.52 12.36
N LEU A 154 -10.32 0.18 12.76
CA LEU A 154 -9.87 1.39 12.08
C LEU A 154 -9.47 1.11 10.62
N ALA A 155 -8.81 -0.01 10.35
CA ALA A 155 -8.48 -0.40 8.98
C ALA A 155 -9.74 -0.57 8.10
N VAL A 156 -10.81 -1.16 8.65
CA VAL A 156 -12.09 -1.31 7.96
C VAL A 156 -12.78 0.04 7.74
N PHE A 157 -12.78 0.92 8.74
CA PHE A 157 -13.34 2.28 8.60
C PHE A 157 -12.60 3.13 7.55
N PHE A 158 -11.29 2.93 7.39
CA PHE A 158 -10.48 3.66 6.42
C PHE A 158 -10.26 2.92 5.09
N LEU A 159 -10.93 1.78 4.88
CA LEU A 159 -10.77 0.96 3.68
C LEU A 159 -11.08 1.72 2.39
N PHE A 160 -12.08 2.59 2.41
CA PHE A 160 -12.55 3.30 1.21
C PHE A 160 -11.91 4.68 1.00
N THR A 161 -10.98 5.08 1.86
CA THR A 161 -10.44 6.44 1.87
C THR A 161 -9.72 6.82 0.58
N TYR A 162 -8.90 5.91 0.02
CA TYR A 162 -8.24 6.13 -1.28
C TYR A 162 -9.24 6.33 -2.42
N TYR A 163 -10.34 5.57 -2.40
CA TYR A 163 -11.39 5.63 -3.42
C TYR A 163 -12.12 6.97 -3.35
N SER A 164 -12.54 7.39 -2.14
CA SER A 164 -13.17 8.69 -1.94
C SER A 164 -12.24 9.83 -2.34
N MET A 165 -10.96 9.77 -1.97
CA MET A 165 -9.99 10.80 -2.30
C MET A 165 -9.77 10.93 -3.81
N LEU A 166 -9.56 9.81 -4.51
CA LEU A 166 -9.22 9.84 -5.95
C LEU A 166 -10.43 10.02 -6.84
N LEU A 167 -11.54 9.33 -6.55
CA LEU A 167 -12.72 9.32 -7.41
C LEU A 167 -13.61 10.54 -7.17
N LYS A 168 -13.75 10.99 -5.92
CA LYS A 168 -14.53 12.19 -5.56
C LYS A 168 -13.66 13.45 -5.46
N LYS A 169 -12.34 13.36 -5.69
CA LYS A 169 -11.37 14.48 -5.60
C LYS A 169 -11.42 15.24 -4.26
N MET A 170 -11.72 14.52 -3.18
CA MET A 170 -11.83 15.10 -1.84
C MET A 170 -10.46 15.36 -1.20
N SER A 171 -10.41 16.26 -0.22
CA SER A 171 -9.24 16.47 0.65
C SER A 171 -9.06 15.30 1.62
N ILE A 172 -7.89 15.18 2.26
CA ILE A 172 -7.54 14.08 3.18
C ILE A 172 -8.63 13.89 4.26
N ARG A 173 -8.94 14.97 4.99
CA ARG A 173 -9.93 14.95 6.09
C ARG A 173 -11.32 14.54 5.59
N ASN A 174 -11.77 15.11 4.48
CA ASN A 174 -13.10 14.83 3.94
C ASN A 174 -13.19 13.41 3.41
N SER A 175 -12.10 12.87 2.85
CA SER A 175 -12.05 11.50 2.35
C SER A 175 -12.14 10.48 3.48
N MET A 176 -11.48 10.73 4.62
CA MET A 176 -11.57 9.86 5.79
C MET A 176 -12.95 9.90 6.42
N ALA A 177 -13.56 11.08 6.54
CA ALA A 177 -14.92 11.23 7.04
C ALA A 177 -15.96 10.54 6.13
N ASP A 178 -15.79 10.65 4.81
CA ASP A 178 -16.65 9.97 3.82
C ASP A 178 -16.48 8.44 3.87
N SER A 179 -15.24 7.93 4.01
CA SER A 179 -15.03 6.50 4.22
C SER A 179 -15.70 6.02 5.50
N PHE A 180 -15.58 6.78 6.60
CA PHE A 180 -16.18 6.44 7.88
C PHE A 180 -17.71 6.37 7.81
N SER A 181 -18.37 7.35 7.17
CA SER A 181 -19.83 7.33 7.01
C SER A 181 -20.30 6.15 6.16
N ILE A 182 -19.65 5.89 5.02
CA ILE A 182 -19.95 4.77 4.13
C ILE A 182 -19.86 3.42 4.87
N VAL A 183 -18.81 3.24 5.67
CA VAL A 183 -18.59 1.99 6.40
C VAL A 183 -19.53 1.85 7.58
N ARG A 184 -19.81 2.91 8.33
CA ARG A 184 -20.69 2.88 9.51
C ARG A 184 -22.06 2.30 9.19
N ASP A 185 -22.66 2.72 8.08
CA ASP A 185 -24.01 2.30 7.70
C ASP A 185 -24.09 0.83 7.22
N ASN A 186 -22.96 0.23 6.84
CA ASN A 186 -22.89 -1.15 6.34
C ASN A 186 -21.77 -1.95 7.03
N PHE A 187 -21.46 -1.62 8.29
CA PHE A 187 -20.25 -2.07 8.98
C PHE A 187 -20.04 -3.58 8.92
N TRP A 188 -21.03 -4.36 9.34
CA TRP A 188 -20.97 -5.83 9.33
C TRP A 188 -20.82 -6.42 7.92
N GLY A 189 -21.44 -5.79 6.94
CA GLY A 189 -21.33 -6.20 5.54
C GLY A 189 -19.94 -5.94 4.95
N VAL A 190 -19.32 -4.81 5.30
CA VAL A 190 -17.95 -4.47 4.89
C VAL A 190 -16.94 -5.33 5.64
N LEU A 191 -17.07 -5.44 6.96
CA LEU A 191 -16.18 -6.24 7.82
C LEU A 191 -16.14 -7.70 7.36
N GLY A 192 -17.30 -8.35 7.20
CA GLY A 192 -17.36 -9.75 6.79
C GLY A 192 -16.71 -10.01 5.42
N ARG A 193 -16.87 -9.08 4.47
CA ARG A 193 -16.26 -9.19 3.14
C ARG A 193 -14.77 -8.90 3.14
N PHE A 194 -14.34 -7.93 3.94
CA PHE A 194 -12.93 -7.61 4.15
C PHE A 194 -12.20 -8.83 4.75
N LEU A 195 -12.75 -9.40 5.82
CA LEU A 195 -12.22 -10.61 6.45
C LEU A 195 -12.21 -11.80 5.48
N LEU A 196 -13.29 -12.03 4.75
CA LEU A 196 -13.37 -13.13 3.78
C LEU A 196 -12.33 -13.00 2.67
N LEU A 197 -12.12 -11.78 2.13
CA LEU A 197 -11.09 -11.55 1.13
C LEU A 197 -9.68 -11.75 1.71
N MET A 198 -9.40 -11.18 2.89
CA MET A 198 -8.10 -11.37 3.54
C MET A 198 -7.80 -12.84 3.80
N LEU A 199 -8.75 -13.59 4.35
CA LEU A 199 -8.60 -15.02 4.61
C LEU A 199 -8.41 -15.81 3.31
N ALA A 200 -9.17 -15.48 2.26
CA ALA A 200 -9.02 -16.15 0.96
C ALA A 200 -7.64 -15.91 0.34
N LEU A 201 -7.15 -14.66 0.34
CA LEU A 201 -5.82 -14.33 -0.16
C LEU A 201 -4.71 -14.98 0.68
N GLN A 202 -4.86 -15.01 2.01
CA GLN A 202 -3.88 -15.65 2.89
C GLN A 202 -3.84 -17.17 2.70
N PHE A 203 -5.00 -17.81 2.54
CA PHE A 203 -5.07 -19.25 2.32
C PHE A 203 -4.47 -19.63 0.95
N PHE A 204 -4.79 -18.88 -0.11
CA PHE A 204 -4.15 -19.07 -1.42
C PHE A 204 -2.64 -18.81 -1.37
N GLY A 205 -2.21 -17.74 -0.68
CA GLY A 205 -0.80 -17.43 -0.49
C GLY A 205 -0.05 -18.53 0.26
N ALA A 206 -0.63 -19.10 1.31
CA ALA A 206 -0.03 -20.20 2.07
C ALA A 206 0.04 -21.52 1.26
N ALA A 207 -0.99 -21.82 0.47
CA ALA A 207 -1.04 -23.01 -0.38
C ALA A 207 0.05 -22.98 -1.47
N VAL A 208 0.28 -21.81 -2.06
CA VAL A 208 1.23 -21.61 -3.18
C VAL A 208 2.61 -21.15 -2.69
N GLY A 209 2.73 -20.74 -1.42
CA GLY A 209 3.91 -20.11 -0.84
C GLY A 209 5.19 -20.96 -0.88
N TRP A 210 5.06 -22.27 -1.01
CA TRP A 210 6.16 -23.21 -1.18
C TRP A 210 6.87 -23.08 -2.54
N ILE A 211 6.25 -22.42 -3.53
CA ILE A 211 6.79 -22.19 -4.86
C ILE A 211 7.12 -20.70 -5.01
N PRO A 212 8.41 -20.29 -5.01
CA PRO A 212 8.80 -18.88 -4.96
C PRO A 212 8.21 -18.00 -6.07
N LEU A 213 8.27 -18.46 -7.32
CA LEU A 213 7.75 -17.71 -8.47
C LEU A 213 6.22 -17.58 -8.43
N ALA A 214 5.53 -18.62 -7.96
CA ALA A 214 4.08 -18.60 -7.88
C ALA A 214 3.61 -17.69 -6.74
N ASN A 215 4.35 -17.59 -5.63
CA ASN A 215 4.08 -16.64 -4.56
C ASN A 215 4.19 -15.17 -5.03
N ILE A 216 5.20 -14.85 -5.84
CA ILE A 216 5.34 -13.53 -6.46
C ILE A 216 4.12 -13.21 -7.36
N ALA A 217 3.72 -14.17 -8.20
CA ALA A 217 2.56 -14.00 -9.08
C ALA A 217 1.27 -13.80 -8.27
N VAL A 218 1.05 -14.57 -7.20
CA VAL A 218 -0.11 -14.42 -6.29
C VAL A 218 -0.09 -13.06 -5.60
N SER A 219 1.07 -12.57 -5.18
CA SER A 219 1.18 -11.24 -4.55
C SER A 219 0.80 -10.12 -5.52
N ILE A 220 1.29 -10.18 -6.75
CA ILE A 220 0.98 -9.21 -7.81
C ILE A 220 -0.51 -9.26 -8.16
N LEU A 221 -0.99 -10.43 -8.59
CA LEU A 221 -2.37 -10.59 -9.08
C LEU A 221 -3.39 -10.47 -7.96
N GLY A 222 -3.06 -10.94 -6.76
CA GLY A 222 -3.90 -10.83 -5.57
C GLY A 222 -4.08 -9.38 -5.13
N SER A 223 -3.04 -8.56 -5.19
CA SER A 223 -3.14 -7.13 -4.88
C SER A 223 -4.04 -6.40 -5.89
N ALA A 224 -3.86 -6.66 -7.18
CA ALA A 224 -4.71 -6.12 -8.24
C ALA A 224 -6.17 -6.56 -8.10
N PHE A 225 -6.41 -7.85 -7.84
CA PHE A 225 -7.75 -8.38 -7.60
C PHE A 225 -8.39 -7.74 -6.36
N ALA A 226 -7.62 -7.54 -5.29
CA ALA A 226 -8.12 -6.88 -4.08
C ALA A 226 -8.57 -5.45 -4.37
N VAL A 227 -7.81 -4.68 -5.14
CA VAL A 227 -8.20 -3.31 -5.55
C VAL A 227 -9.49 -3.32 -6.36
N SER A 228 -9.63 -4.23 -7.33
CA SER A 228 -10.86 -4.41 -8.11
C SER A 228 -12.06 -4.79 -7.25
N TYR A 229 -11.87 -5.70 -6.29
CA TYR A 229 -12.91 -6.15 -5.37
C TYR A 229 -13.38 -5.02 -4.45
N TYR A 230 -12.44 -4.30 -3.83
CA TYR A 230 -12.76 -3.15 -2.98
C TYR A 230 -13.37 -1.99 -3.77
N TYR A 231 -12.97 -1.77 -5.02
CA TYR A 231 -13.60 -0.78 -5.91
C TYR A 231 -15.08 -1.08 -6.14
N ILE A 232 -15.42 -2.33 -6.52
CA ILE A 232 -16.81 -2.73 -6.73
C ILE A 232 -17.60 -2.67 -5.41
N MET A 233 -16.98 -3.04 -4.29
CA MET A 233 -17.59 -2.91 -2.97
C MET A 233 -17.89 -1.44 -2.66
N PHE A 234 -16.94 -0.54 -2.86
CA PHE A 234 -17.08 0.90 -2.65
C PHE A 234 -18.26 1.45 -3.44
N ILE A 235 -18.39 1.14 -4.74
CA ILE A 235 -19.53 1.58 -5.55
C ILE A 235 -20.84 0.99 -5.04
N SER A 236 -20.85 -0.27 -4.62
CA SER A 236 -22.06 -0.94 -4.15
C SER A 236 -22.59 -0.39 -2.83
N VAL A 237 -21.70 0.12 -1.97
CA VAL A 237 -22.05 0.69 -0.66
C VAL A 237 -22.32 2.19 -0.78
N SER A 238 -21.51 2.94 -1.54
CA SER A 238 -21.69 4.39 -1.71
C SER A 238 -22.98 4.78 -2.42
N LYS A 239 -23.49 3.97 -3.34
CA LYS A 239 -24.80 4.21 -4.00
C LYS A 239 -26.01 4.10 -3.07
N LYS A 240 -25.85 3.59 -1.85
CA LYS A 240 -26.94 3.50 -0.87
C LYS A 240 -27.03 4.72 0.06
N THR A 241 -25.97 5.52 0.13
CA THR A 241 -25.85 6.67 1.03
C THR A 241 -26.15 8.02 0.36
N THR A 242 -26.42 8.02 -0.94
CA THR A 242 -27.07 9.11 -1.70
C THR A 242 -28.47 8.68 -2.10
#